data_AF-A0A0C9YVY2-F1
#
_entry.id   AF-A0A0C9YVY2-F1
#
_cell.length_a   1.000
_cell.length_b   1.000
_cell.length_c   1.000
_cell.angle_alpha   90.00
_cell.angle_beta   90.00
_cell.angle_gamma   90.00
#
_symmetry.space_group_name_H-M   'P 1'
#
loop_
_entity.id
_entity.type
_entity.pdbx_description
1 polymer ?
#
loop_
_entity_poly.entity_id
_entity_poly.type
_entity_poly.pdbx_seq_one_letter_code
_entity_poly.pdbx_strand_id
1 'polypeptide(L)'
;MEVRRKAMSIVLSMTSGRNAKDVMLFLKKQLLRTQEQDFDKASEYRQLLIQSIHVLAIRFSEVATSVVHALMDFLGDSNNPSALDVVAFVRSVYCRFVQ
;
A
#
# COMPACT_ATOMS: atom_id res chain seq x y z
N MET A 1 -6.98 -16.10 -3.58
CA MET A 1 -6.93 -14.78 -2.91
C MET A 1 -7.03 -14.87 -1.40
N GLU A 2 -7.83 -15.76 -0.83
CA GLU A 2 -7.97 -15.90 0.63
C GLU A 2 -6.66 -16.18 1.37
N VAL A 3 -5.80 -17.06 0.83
CA VAL A 3 -4.47 -17.33 1.40
C VAL A 3 -3.62 -16.07 1.42
N ARG A 4 -3.62 -15.29 0.33
CA ARG A 4 -2.90 -14.00 0.24
C ARG A 4 -3.47 -12.98 1.23
N ARG A 5 -4.79 -12.89 1.38
CA ARG A 5 -5.49 -12.07 2.40
C ARG A 5 -5.03 -12.41 3.81
N LYS A 6 -5.07 -13.69 4.19
CA LYS A 6 -4.63 -14.15 5.52
C LYS A 6 -3.13 -13.90 5.74
N ALA A 7 -2.29 -14.20 4.75
CA ALA A 7 -0.86 -13.93 4.83
C ALA A 7 -0.59 -12.42 5.05
N MET A 8 -1.23 -11.55 4.30
CA MET A 8 -1.10 -10.09 4.48
C MET A 8 -1.55 -9.67 5.89
N SER A 9 -2.68 -10.18 6.38
CA SER A 9 -3.16 -9.90 7.73
C SER A 9 -2.16 -10.31 8.82
N ILE A 10 -1.50 -11.46 8.66
CA ILE A 10 -0.47 -11.94 9.60
C ILE A 10 0.76 -11.03 9.53
N VAL A 11 1.22 -10.69 8.32
CA VAL A 11 2.35 -9.77 8.12
C VAL A 11 2.07 -8.42 8.78
N LEU A 12 0.88 -7.84 8.58
CA LEU A 12 0.45 -6.59 9.21
C LEU A 12 0.45 -6.68 10.74
N SER A 13 0.13 -7.85 11.31
CA SER A 13 0.16 -8.09 12.75
C SER A 13 1.58 -8.29 13.30
N MET A 14 2.51 -8.78 12.48
CA MET A 14 3.93 -8.97 12.86
C MET A 14 4.79 -7.73 12.56
N THR A 15 4.24 -6.74 11.86
CA THR A 15 4.95 -5.51 11.54
C THR A 15 5.08 -4.63 12.78
N SER A 16 6.30 -4.23 13.09
CA SER A 16 6.71 -3.35 14.19
C SER A 16 7.54 -2.20 13.62
N GLY A 17 7.71 -1.09 14.33
CA GLY A 17 8.45 0.09 13.81
C GLY A 17 9.83 -0.27 13.24
N ARG A 18 10.53 -1.22 13.87
CA ARG A 18 11.86 -1.70 13.41
C ARG A 18 11.86 -2.38 12.04
N ASN A 19 10.77 -3.04 11.64
CA ASN A 19 10.68 -3.77 10.37
C ASN A 19 9.70 -3.11 9.38
N ALA A 20 8.98 -2.07 9.79
CA ALA A 20 7.98 -1.37 8.99
C ALA A 20 8.56 -0.86 7.67
N LYS A 21 9.81 -0.37 7.68
CA LYS A 21 10.51 0.12 6.50
C LYS A 21 10.78 -0.99 5.47
N ASP A 22 11.29 -2.15 5.90
CA ASP A 22 11.54 -3.29 5.02
C ASP A 22 10.24 -3.91 4.50
N VAL A 23 9.22 -4.05 5.35
CA VAL A 23 7.90 -4.56 4.95
C VAL A 23 7.27 -3.63 3.92
N MET A 24 7.38 -2.32 4.11
CA MET A 24 6.87 -1.34 3.15
C MET A 24 7.60 -1.40 1.81
N LEU A 25 8.93 -1.51 1.84
CA LEU A 25 9.74 -1.65 0.63
C LEU A 25 9.38 -2.95 -0.13
N PHE A 26 9.11 -4.04 0.59
CA PHE A 26 8.65 -5.29 0.02
C PHE A 26 7.29 -5.14 -0.66
N LEU A 27 6.31 -4.53 0.01
CA LEU A 27 4.98 -4.27 -0.53
C LEU A 27 5.05 -3.41 -1.80
N LYS A 28 5.90 -2.38 -1.81
CA LYS A 28 6.13 -1.54 -3.00
C LYS A 28 6.66 -2.35 -4.18
N LYS A 29 7.64 -3.24 -3.96
CA LYS A 29 8.16 -4.13 -5.01
C LYS A 29 7.09 -5.10 -5.52
N GLN A 30 6.24 -5.64 -4.62
CA GLN A 30 5.12 -6.49 -5.03
C GLN A 30 4.11 -5.72 -5.87
N LEU A 31 3.83 -4.48 -5.51
CA LEU A 31 2.91 -3.60 -6.24
C LEU A 31 3.43 -3.33 -7.67
N LEU A 32 4.71 -3.01 -7.83
CA LEU A 32 5.34 -2.84 -9.16
C LEU A 32 5.30 -4.13 -9.99
N ARG A 33 5.56 -5.29 -9.37
CA ARG A 33 5.39 -6.58 -10.06
C ARG A 33 3.99 -6.82 -10.58
N THR A 34 2.95 -6.29 -9.91
CA THR A 34 1.58 -6.36 -10.44
C THR A 34 1.33 -5.45 -11.64
N GLN A 35 2.17 -4.45 -11.92
CA GLN A 35 2.08 -3.65 -13.15
C GLN A 35 2.80 -4.34 -14.31
N GLU A 36 3.95 -4.98 -14.05
CA GLU A 36 4.75 -5.61 -15.12
C GLU A 36 4.21 -6.99 -15.53
N GLN A 37 3.57 -7.72 -14.61
CA GLN A 37 2.98 -9.03 -14.89
C GLN A 37 1.47 -8.97 -14.72
N ASP A 38 0.76 -9.08 -15.84
CA ASP A 38 -0.68 -9.27 -15.86
C ASP A 38 -0.99 -10.76 -15.65
N PHE A 39 -1.65 -11.08 -14.54
CA PHE A 39 -2.07 -12.44 -14.19
C PHE A 39 -3.52 -12.42 -13.72
N ASP A 40 -4.17 -13.58 -13.77
CA ASP A 40 -5.56 -13.74 -13.36
C ASP A 40 -5.75 -13.17 -11.94
N LYS A 41 -6.58 -12.12 -11.82
CA LYS A 41 -6.87 -11.33 -10.59
C LYS A 41 -5.78 -10.35 -10.13
N ALA A 42 -4.92 -9.87 -11.03
CA ALA A 42 -3.93 -8.82 -10.73
C ALA A 42 -4.57 -7.56 -10.12
N SER A 43 -5.74 -7.14 -10.61
CA SER A 43 -6.50 -5.99 -10.09
C SER A 43 -6.91 -6.18 -8.61
N GLU A 44 -7.49 -7.32 -8.26
CA GLU A 44 -7.90 -7.62 -6.87
C GLU A 44 -6.68 -7.75 -5.93
N TYR A 45 -5.55 -8.28 -6.43
CA TYR A 45 -4.32 -8.38 -5.63
C TYR A 45 -3.70 -7.01 -5.36
N ARG A 46 -3.68 -6.16 -6.39
CA ARG A 46 -3.21 -4.78 -6.30
C ARG A 46 -4.03 -3.97 -5.30
N GLN A 47 -5.34 -4.09 -5.34
CA GLN A 47 -6.23 -3.42 -4.39
C GLN A 47 -5.95 -3.84 -2.94
N LEU A 48 -5.69 -5.14 -2.73
CA LEU A 48 -5.28 -5.68 -1.44
C LEU A 48 -3.92 -5.17 -0.95
N LEU A 49 -2.94 -5.05 -1.84
CA LEU A 49 -1.64 -4.45 -1.52
C LEU A 49 -1.79 -2.99 -1.12
N ILE A 50 -2.60 -2.21 -1.84
CA ILE A 50 -2.89 -0.80 -1.52
C ILE A 50 -3.52 -0.68 -0.14
N GLN A 51 -4.55 -1.48 0.17
CA GLN A 51 -5.15 -1.46 1.51
C GLN A 51 -4.16 -1.81 2.62
N SER A 52 -3.29 -2.79 2.38
CA SER A 52 -2.29 -3.22 3.37
C SER A 52 -1.24 -2.11 3.62
N ILE A 53 -0.78 -1.48 2.54
CA ILE A 53 0.13 -0.32 2.59
C ILE A 53 -0.51 0.84 3.35
N HIS A 54 -1.80 1.10 3.12
CA HIS A 54 -2.56 2.14 3.81
C HIS A 54 -2.57 1.90 5.34
N VAL A 55 -2.89 0.68 5.77
CA VAL A 55 -2.89 0.31 7.20
C VAL A 55 -1.52 0.50 7.83
N LEU A 56 -0.45 0.11 7.13
CA LEU A 56 0.92 0.29 7.62
C LEU A 56 1.31 1.75 7.74
N ALA A 57 0.94 2.59 6.78
CA ALA A 57 1.30 4.00 6.83
C ALA A 57 0.50 4.79 7.87
N ILE A 58 -0.73 4.38 8.21
CA ILE A 58 -1.46 4.94 9.37
C ILE A 58 -0.79 4.54 10.69
N ARG A 59 -0.29 3.30 10.78
CA ARG A 59 0.36 2.78 11.98
C ARG A 59 1.78 3.30 12.18
N PHE A 60 2.52 3.50 11.09
CA PHE A 60 3.93 3.86 11.11
C PHE A 60 4.12 5.13 10.29
N SER A 61 4.18 6.24 11.01
CA SER A 61 4.35 7.57 10.45
C SER A 61 5.67 7.74 9.69
N GLU A 62 6.74 7.10 10.18
CA GLU A 62 8.08 7.15 9.60
C GLU A 62 8.17 6.65 8.14
N VAL A 63 7.26 5.78 7.71
CA VAL A 63 7.23 5.25 6.33
C VAL A 63 6.26 6.00 5.43
N ALA A 64 5.38 6.86 5.97
CA ALA A 64 4.28 7.49 5.25
C ALA A 64 4.74 8.29 4.02
N THR A 65 5.86 9.02 4.10
CA THR A 65 6.42 9.79 2.98
C THR A 65 6.81 8.90 1.80
N SER A 66 7.41 7.73 2.08
CA SER A 66 7.81 6.78 1.03
C SER A 66 6.60 6.15 0.35
N VAL A 67 5.52 5.96 1.11
CA VAL A 67 4.25 5.41 0.64
C VAL A 67 3.50 6.37 -0.26
N VAL A 68 3.39 7.65 0.12
CA VAL A 68 2.70 8.66 -0.69
C VAL A 68 3.27 8.71 -2.10
N HIS A 69 4.60 8.70 -2.23
CA HIS A 69 5.24 8.73 -3.54
C HIS A 69 4.95 7.47 -4.36
N ALA A 70 4.94 6.29 -3.73
CA ALA A 70 4.63 5.03 -4.41
C ALA A 70 3.16 4.92 -4.84
N LEU A 71 2.24 5.49 -4.07
CA LEU A 71 0.81 5.48 -4.40
C LEU A 71 0.45 6.56 -5.42
N MET A 72 1.13 7.72 -5.41
CA MET A 72 0.97 8.76 -6.43
C MET A 72 1.38 8.28 -7.82
N ASP A 73 2.48 7.53 -7.93
CA ASP A 73 2.89 6.87 -9.18
C ASP A 73 1.78 5.96 -9.73
N PHE A 74 1.02 5.33 -8.83
CA PHE A 74 -0.12 4.47 -9.17
C PHE A 74 -1.40 5.22 -9.58
N LEU A 75 -1.54 6.50 -9.20
CA LEU A 75 -2.66 7.35 -9.64
C LEU A 75 -2.54 7.77 -11.11
N GLY A 76 -1.33 7.77 -11.68
CA GLY A 76 -1.12 8.12 -13.08
C GLY A 76 -1.83 7.16 -14.04
N ASP A 77 -2.05 5.90 -13.63
CA ASP A 77 -2.74 4.88 -14.40
C ASP A 77 -4.27 4.96 -14.16
N SER A 78 -4.93 5.81 -14.95
CA SER A 78 -6.20 6.49 -14.67
C SER A 78 -7.47 5.62 -14.67
N ASN A 79 -7.37 4.28 -14.65
CA ASN A 79 -8.52 3.37 -14.78
C ASN A 79 -8.81 2.52 -13.54
N ASN A 80 -8.23 2.86 -12.39
CA ASN A 80 -8.27 2.00 -11.22
C ASN A 80 -9.27 2.51 -10.16
N PRO A 81 -10.28 1.72 -9.74
CA PRO A 81 -11.19 2.09 -8.64
C PRO A 81 -10.46 2.37 -7.31
N SER A 82 -9.19 1.95 -7.21
CA SER A 82 -8.32 2.22 -6.06
C SER A 82 -7.83 3.67 -5.97
N ALA A 83 -8.04 4.49 -7.02
CA ALA A 83 -7.57 5.89 -7.06
C ALA A 83 -8.20 6.75 -5.94
N LEU A 84 -9.48 6.56 -5.66
CA LEU A 84 -10.18 7.29 -4.59
C LEU A 84 -9.59 6.98 -3.21
N ASP A 85 -9.29 5.71 -2.92
CA ASP A 85 -8.65 5.29 -1.67
C ASP A 85 -7.25 5.90 -1.51
N VAL A 86 -6.50 6.04 -2.61
CA VAL A 86 -5.18 6.68 -2.60
C VAL A 86 -5.28 8.18 -2.34
N VAL A 87 -6.21 8.88 -2.99
CA VAL A 87 -6.40 10.32 -2.77
C VAL A 87 -6.82 10.60 -1.32
N ALA A 88 -7.75 9.80 -0.77
CA ALA A 88 -8.15 9.88 0.62
C ALA A 88 -6.98 9.60 1.58
N PHE A 89 -6.13 8.63 1.26
CA PHE A 89 -4.91 8.33 2.00
C PHE A 89 -3.94 9.51 2.04
N VAL A 90 -3.59 10.07 0.88
CA VAL A 90 -2.68 11.22 0.78
C VAL A 90 -3.23 12.37 1.63
N ARG A 91 -4.53 12.67 1.51
CA ARG A 91 -5.18 13.70 2.33
C ARG A 91 -5.08 13.40 3.83
N SER A 92 -5.32 12.16 4.25
CA SER A 92 -5.25 11.76 5.66
C SER A 92 -3.83 11.83 6.22
N VAL A 93 -2.81 11.51 5.43
CA VAL A 93 -1.40 11.63 5.84
C VAL A 93 -1.05 13.11 5.96
N TYR A 94 -1.26 13.92 4.92
CA TYR A 94 -0.94 15.35 4.97
C TYR A 94 -1.67 16.08 6.11
N CYS A 95 -2.92 15.72 6.41
CA CYS A 95 -3.67 16.34 7.50
C CYS A 95 -3.21 15.93 8.91
N ARG A 96 -2.54 14.78 9.07
CA ARG A 96 -2.14 14.23 10.39
C ARG A 96 -0.71 14.62 10.81
N PHE A 97 0.09 15.15 9.89
CA PHE A 97 1.49 15.53 10.13
C PHE A 97 1.77 17.05 10.09
N VAL A 98 0.81 17.85 9.61
CA VAL A 98 0.94 19.31 9.55
C VAL A 98 0.32 19.98 10.79
N GLN A 99 0.34 19.31 11.95
CA GLN A 99 -0.08 19.91 13.22
C GLN A 99 0.96 19.69 14.30
#